data_AF-A0A9D8AL77-F1
#
_entry.id   AF-A0A9D8AL77-F1
#
_cell.length_a   1.000
_cell.length_b   1.000
_cell.length_c   1.000
_cell.angle_alpha   90.00
_cell.angle_beta   90.00
_cell.angle_gamma   90.00
#
_symmetry.space_group_name_H-M   'P 1'
#
loop_
_entity.id
_entity.type
_entity.pdbx_description
1 polymer ?
#
loop_
_entity_poly.entity_id
_entity_poly.type
_entity_poly.pdbx_seq_one_letter_code
_entity_poly.pdbx_strand_id
1 'polypeptide(L)' 'MKCIYCQADMQKRTAPYHIDRKGYHLFFKKVPAWVCSQCGEPYFEEIEVEEIQSTIKEIDKHVEKFLVAA' A
#
# COMPACT_ATOMS: atom_id res chain seq x y z
N MET A 1 -5.92 -18.76 3.67
CA MET A 1 -5.28 -17.89 4.69
C MET A 1 -6.36 -17.36 5.62
N LYS A 2 -6.11 -17.23 6.92
CA LYS A 2 -7.04 -16.62 7.88
C LYS A 2 -6.62 -15.19 8.21
N CYS A 3 -7.60 -14.32 8.44
CA CYS A 3 -7.35 -12.96 8.92
C CYS A 3 -6.81 -12.98 10.36
N ILE A 4 -5.70 -12.29 10.63
CA ILE A 4 -5.10 -12.23 11.97
C ILE A 4 -6.00 -11.51 12.98
N TYR A 5 -6.85 -10.58 12.51
CA TYR A 5 -7.71 -9.77 13.37
C TYR A 5 -9.04 -10.46 13.73
N CYS A 6 -9.71 -11.07 12.75
CA CYS A 6 -11.06 -11.62 12.96
C CYS A 6 -11.19 -13.12 12.67
N GLN A 7 -10.10 -13.80 12.26
CA GLN A 7 -10.05 -15.24 11.98
C GLN A 7 -10.95 -15.74 10.83
N ALA A 8 -11.58 -14.83 10.08
CA ALA A 8 -12.34 -15.16 8.88
C ALA A 8 -11.44 -15.53 7.69
N ASP A 9 -12.04 -16.11 6.65
CA ASP A 9 -11.33 -16.48 5.42
C ASP A 9 -10.92 -15.26 4.59
N MET A 10 -9.72 -15.36 4.02
CA MET A 10 -9.17 -14.36 3.11
C MET A 10 -9.42 -14.76 1.64
N GLN A 11 -9.65 -13.79 0.77
CA GLN A 11 -9.88 -14.00 -0.67
C GLN A 11 -8.94 -13.14 -1.51
N LYS A 12 -8.46 -13.67 -2.65
CA LYS A 12 -7.68 -12.88 -3.61
C LYS A 12 -8.57 -11.83 -4.28
N ARG A 13 -8.27 -10.54 -4.06
CA ARG A 13 -8.97 -9.39 -4.64
C ARG A 13 -7.96 -8.24 -4.84
N THR A 14 -8.46 -7.01 -5.00
CA THR A 14 -7.63 -5.81 -4.95
C THR A 14 -8.04 -4.93 -3.78
N ALA A 15 -7.10 -4.23 -3.17
CA ALA A 15 -7.34 -3.23 -2.12
C ALA A 15 -6.65 -1.91 -2.45
N PRO A 16 -7.14 -0.78 -1.95
CA PRO A 16 -6.44 0.48 -2.04
C PRO A 16 -5.24 0.50 -1.08
N TYR A 17 -4.16 1.17 -1.48
CA TYR A 17 -3.05 1.52 -0.60
C TYR A 17 -2.82 3.02 -0.70
N HIS A 18 -2.63 3.68 0.44
CA HIS A 18 -2.31 5.09 0.44
C HIS A 18 -1.36 5.47 1.56
N ILE A 19 -0.60 6.53 1.33
CA ILE A 19 0.32 7.08 2.31
C ILE A 19 0.42 8.58 2.13
N ASP A 20 0.41 9.28 3.26
CA ASP A 20 0.76 10.69 3.37
C ASP A 20 2.16 10.80 3.95
N ARG A 21 3.10 11.36 3.19
CA ARG A 21 4.48 11.55 3.64
C ARG A 21 5.20 12.61 2.84
N LYS A 22 6.22 13.24 3.44
CA LYS A 22 7.12 14.21 2.77
C LYS A 22 6.40 15.23 1.88
N GLY A 23 5.22 15.70 2.30
CA GLY A 23 4.46 16.72 1.56
C GLY A 23 3.67 16.22 0.35
N TYR A 24 3.53 14.91 0.15
CA TYR A 24 2.67 14.34 -0.90
C TYR A 24 1.71 13.28 -0.34
N HIS A 25 0.61 13.10 -1.08
CA HIS A 25 -0.34 12.00 -0.93
C HIS A 25 -0.19 11.05 -2.11
N LEU A 26 0.10 9.78 -1.84
CA LEU A 26 0.15 8.73 -2.86
C LEU A 26 -1.02 7.76 -2.67
N PHE A 27 -1.78 7.52 -3.74
CA PHE A 27 -2.97 6.66 -3.72
C PHE A 27 -2.93 5.63 -4.85
N PHE A 28 -2.76 4.36 -4.50
CA PHE A 28 -2.96 3.23 -5.40
C PHE A 28 -4.39 2.72 -5.25
N LYS A 29 -5.15 2.75 -6.35
CA LYS A 29 -6.58 2.39 -6.33
C LYS A 29 -6.82 0.88 -6.17
N LYS A 30 -5.98 0.06 -6.80
CA LYS A 30 -6.19 -1.38 -6.96
C LYS A 30 -4.85 -2.11 -6.93
N VAL A 31 -4.40 -2.48 -5.75
CA VAL A 31 -3.22 -3.33 -5.55
C VAL A 31 -3.70 -4.75 -5.26
N PRO A 32 -3.16 -5.79 -5.93
CA PRO A 32 -3.46 -7.19 -5.61
C PRO A 32 -3.21 -7.49 -4.13
N ALA A 33 -4.16 -8.16 -3.49
CA ALA A 33 -4.07 -8.49 -2.07
C ALA A 33 -4.95 -9.70 -1.72
N TRP A 34 -4.64 -10.32 -0.58
CA TRP A 34 -5.63 -11.08 0.16
C TRP A 34 -6.53 -10.11 0.93
N VAL A 35 -7.84 -10.14 0.72
CA VAL A 35 -8.80 -9.29 1.43
C VAL A 35 -9.70 -10.16 2.28
N CYS A 36 -9.81 -9.83 3.57
CA CYS A 36 -10.70 -10.54 4.49
C CYS A 36 -12.16 -10.40 4.04
N SER A 37 -12.89 -11.52 3.96
CA SER A 37 -14.29 -11.53 3.56
C SER A 37 -15.23 -10.86 4.57
N GLN A 38 -14.79 -10.71 5.82
CA GLN A 38 -15.60 -10.15 6.91
C GLN A 38 -15.24 -8.70 7.24
N CYS A 39 -13.98 -8.41 7.61
CA CYS A 39 -13.58 -7.06 8.06
C CYS A 39 -12.95 -6.19 6.96
N GLY A 40 -12.67 -6.76 5.77
CA GLY A 40 -12.06 -6.03 4.66
C GLY A 40 -10.56 -5.79 4.77
N GLU A 41 -9.90 -6.35 5.80
CA GLU A 41 -8.44 -6.19 5.99
C GLU A 41 -7.65 -6.70 4.76
N PRO A 42 -6.74 -5.89 4.20
CA PRO A 42 -5.89 -6.30 3.09
C PRO A 42 -4.50 -6.78 3.55
N TYR A 43 -4.05 -7.93 3.04
CA TYR A 43 -2.65 -8.37 3.13
C TYR A 43 -2.04 -8.39 1.72
N PHE A 44 -1.04 -7.54 1.54
CA PHE A 44 -0.22 -7.46 0.33
C PHE A 44 0.87 -8.53 0.39
N GLU A 45 1.19 -9.18 -0.73
CA GLU A 45 2.28 -10.14 -0.77
C GLU A 45 3.61 -9.41 -0.97
N GLU A 46 4.70 -10.17 -0.84
CA GLU A 46 6.07 -9.65 -0.94
C GLU A 46 6.28 -8.82 -2.19
N ILE A 47 5.86 -9.31 -3.36
CA ILE A 47 6.00 -8.59 -4.63
C ILE A 47 5.26 -7.24 -4.63
N GLU A 48 4.02 -7.17 -4.12
CA GLU A 48 3.30 -5.89 -4.07
C GLU A 48 3.95 -4.93 -3.06
N VAL A 49 4.44 -5.44 -1.92
CA VAL A 49 5.13 -4.63 -0.92
C VAL A 49 6.44 -4.07 -1.47
N GLU A 50 7.23 -4.87 -2.18
CA GLU A 50 8.48 -4.46 -2.81
C GLU A 50 8.26 -3.35 -3.84
N GLU A 51 7.28 -3.53 -4.74
CA GLU A 51 6.96 -2.54 -5.78
C GLU A 51 6.41 -1.23 -5.18
N ILE A 52 5.55 -1.32 -4.16
CA ILE A 52 5.06 -0.14 -3.43
C ILE A 52 6.25 0.60 -2.79
N GLN A 53 7.13 -0.10 -2.08
CA GLN A 53 8.27 0.52 -1.41
C GLN A 53 9.27 1.13 -2.39
N SER A 54 9.55 0.45 -3.50
CA SER A 54 10.42 0.95 -4.58
C SER A 54 9.85 2.25 -5.16
N THR A 55 8.55 2.26 -5.48
CA THR A 55 7.85 3.44 -6.00
C THR A 55 7.93 4.62 -5.02
N ILE A 56 7.67 4.38 -3.73
CA ILE A 56 7.75 5.42 -2.69
C ILE A 56 9.17 5.99 -2.59
N LYS A 57 10.22 5.15 -2.66
CA LYS A 57 11.61 5.60 -2.60
C LYS A 57 11.97 6.53 -3.76
N GLU A 58 11.51 6.22 -4.96
CA GLU A 58 11.77 7.09 -6.13
C GLU A 58 11.00 8.42 -6.02
N ILE A 59 9.72 8.38 -5.64
CA ILE A 59 8.93 9.61 -5.43
C ILE A 59 9.58 10.49 -4.36
N ASP A 60 9.98 9.91 -3.24
CA ASP A 60 10.69 10.62 -2.17
C ASP A 60 11.93 11.38 -2.68
N LYS A 61 12.78 10.72 -3.49
CA LYS A 61 13.98 11.35 -4.08
C LYS A 61 13.63 12.55 -4.98
N HIS A 62 12.48 12.49 -5.65
CA HIS A 62 12.03 13.60 -6.50
C HIS A 62 11.41 14.73 -5.68
N VAL A 63 10.60 14.40 -4.67
CA VAL A 63 9.93 15.40 -3.84
C VAL A 63 10.90 16.18 -2.97
N GLU A 64 11.95 15.54 -2.46
CA GLU A 64 13.02 16.23 -1.73
C GLU A 64 13.66 17.38 -2.54
N LYS A 65 13.73 17.26 -3.87
CA LYS A 65 14.24 18.33 -4.75
C LYS A 65 13.31 19.55 -4.80
N PHE A 66 12.00 19.35 -4.65
CA PHE A 66 11.04 20.45 -4.58
C PHE A 66 11.13 21.17 -3.23
N LEU A 67 11.43 20.44 -2.16
CA LEU A 67 11.49 20.99 -0.79
C LEU A 67 12.78 21.76 -0.51
N VAL A 68 13.90 21.45 -1.19
CA VAL A 68 15.17 22.18 -1.05
C VAL A 68 15.16 23.52 -1.80
N ALA A 69 14.24 23.72 -2.74
CA ALA A 69 14.11 24.94 -3.52
C ALA A 69 13.18 26.01 -2.89
N ALA A 70 12.65 25.76 -1.69
CA ALA A 70 11.78 26.66 -0.92
C ALA A 70 12.48 27.11 0.36
#